data_AF-A0A960JEK0-F1
#
_entry.id   AF-A0A960JEK0-F1
#
_cell.length_a   1.000
_cell.length_b   1.000
_cell.length_c   1.000
_cell.angle_alpha   90.00
_cell.angle_beta   90.00
_cell.angle_gamma   90.00
#
_symmetry.space_group_name_H-M   'P 1'
#
loop_
_entity.id
_entity.type
_entity.pdbx_description
1 polymer ?
#
loop_
_entity_poly.entity_id
_entity_poly.type
_entity_poly.pdbx_seq_one_letter_code
_entity_poly.pdbx_strand_id
1 'polypeptide(L)'
;MNNKCFKLGMIQAFLDGELTSDQSEQVLQHVSACDDCALMMSEAEEENSYAFALLDSGLDVLVPTERLRTRLFTAIDEIEKREKITLWKRLSAVVSIFPEINLGSPAFAAFAATVMFVGSFAIALKVFPRLVSVDEVAVKQPNDRFEPAPDVQRVSGDDNTENGND
;
A
#
# COMPACT_ATOMS: atom_id res chain seq x y z
N MET A 1 -36.07 19.30 13.75
CA MET A 1 -35.32 18.77 12.60
C MET A 1 -36.29 18.63 11.45
N ASN A 2 -35.90 19.03 10.24
CA ASN A 2 -36.81 19.18 9.10
C ASN A 2 -37.68 17.95 8.89
N ASN A 3 -38.99 18.16 8.75
CA ASN A 3 -40.05 17.16 8.53
C ASN A 3 -39.95 16.48 7.14
N LYS A 4 -38.74 16.17 6.67
CA LYS A 4 -38.49 15.53 5.38
C LYS A 4 -37.78 14.22 5.64
N CYS A 5 -38.46 13.14 5.31
CA CYS A 5 -37.91 11.79 5.32
C CYS A 5 -36.70 11.69 4.38
N PHE A 6 -35.82 10.75 4.68
CA PHE A 6 -34.71 10.43 3.79
C PHE A 6 -35.20 9.77 2.50
N LYS A 7 -34.42 9.92 1.43
CA LYS A 7 -34.64 9.19 0.19
C LYS A 7 -34.14 7.76 0.36
N LEU A 8 -34.76 6.82 -0.35
CA LEU A 8 -34.37 5.41 -0.37
C LEU A 8 -32.85 5.21 -0.57
N GLY A 9 -32.24 5.94 -1.51
CA GLY A 9 -30.79 5.83 -1.74
C GLY A 9 -29.90 6.20 -0.55
N MET A 10 -30.37 7.06 0.36
CA MET A 10 -29.63 7.38 1.60
C MET A 10 -29.74 6.24 2.62
N ILE A 11 -30.91 5.60 2.70
CA ILE A 11 -31.13 4.42 3.55
C ILE A 11 -30.33 3.24 3.02
N GLN A 12 -30.29 3.04 1.70
CA GLN A 12 -29.45 2.02 1.06
C GLN A 12 -27.96 2.27 1.32
N ALA A 13 -27.48 3.49 1.10
CA ALA A 13 -26.09 3.84 1.42
C ALA A 13 -25.74 3.63 2.91
N PHE A 14 -26.72 3.82 3.81
CA PHE A 14 -26.55 3.49 5.23
C PHE A 14 -26.40 1.99 5.46
N LEU A 15 -27.28 1.17 4.86
CA LEU A 15 -27.22 -0.30 4.96
C LEU A 15 -25.96 -0.90 4.33
N ASP A 16 -25.49 -0.31 3.23
CA ASP A 16 -24.27 -0.72 2.52
C ASP A 16 -22.99 -0.24 3.23
N GLY A 17 -23.11 0.60 4.26
CA GLY A 17 -21.98 1.15 5.02
C GLY A 17 -21.17 2.19 4.24
N GLU A 18 -21.76 2.82 3.23
CA GLU A 18 -21.11 3.82 2.37
C GLU A 18 -21.17 5.26 2.93
N LEU A 19 -21.94 5.47 4.00
CA LEU A 19 -22.06 6.78 4.64
C LEU A 19 -20.87 7.11 5.55
N THR A 20 -20.59 8.41 5.70
CA THR A 20 -19.67 8.86 6.74
C THR A 20 -20.25 8.63 8.14
N SER A 21 -19.40 8.67 9.18
CA SER A 21 -19.85 8.51 10.57
C SER A 21 -20.94 9.51 10.95
N ASP A 22 -20.74 10.79 10.62
CA ASP A 22 -21.69 11.86 10.95
C ASP A 22 -23.04 11.68 10.23
N GLN A 23 -23.01 11.18 8.99
CA GLN A 23 -24.23 10.89 8.22
C GLN A 23 -24.97 9.67 8.78
N SER A 24 -24.22 8.65 9.19
CA SER A 24 -24.78 7.43 9.79
C SER A 24 -25.49 7.74 11.12
N GLU A 25 -24.89 8.60 11.95
CA GLU A 25 -25.51 9.06 13.21
C GLU A 25 -26.80 9.84 12.94
N GLN A 26 -26.81 10.73 11.95
CA GLN A 26 -28.00 11.48 11.57
C GLN A 26 -29.14 10.58 11.06
N VAL A 27 -28.81 9.55 10.27
CA VAL A 27 -29.79 8.56 9.79
C VAL A 27 -30.36 7.79 10.97
N LEU A 28 -29.52 7.26 11.86
CA LEU A 28 -29.96 6.54 13.07
C LEU A 28 -30.86 7.39 13.96
N GLN A 29 -30.46 8.64 14.22
CA GLN A 29 -31.25 9.55 15.04
C GLN A 29 -32.62 9.82 14.42
N HIS A 30 -32.70 10.03 13.10
CA HIS A 30 -33.96 10.28 12.41
C HIS A 30 -34.85 9.05 12.36
N VAL A 31 -34.29 7.88 12.03
CA VAL A 31 -35.03 6.60 11.97
C VAL A 31 -35.65 6.28 13.34
N SER A 32 -34.94 6.55 14.43
CA SER A 32 -35.47 6.33 15.79
C SER A 32 -36.70 7.18 16.14
N ALA A 33 -36.93 8.27 15.40
CA ALA A 33 -37.99 9.25 15.66
C ALA A 33 -39.02 9.36 14.52
N CYS A 34 -38.87 8.59 13.43
CA CYS A 34 -39.71 8.68 12.23
C CYS A 34 -40.13 7.28 11.76
N ASP A 35 -41.39 6.94 12.00
CA ASP A 35 -41.97 5.63 11.65
C ASP A 35 -41.87 5.32 10.14
N ASP A 36 -42.05 6.31 9.27
CA ASP A 36 -41.96 6.13 7.82
C ASP A 36 -40.54 5.72 7.39
N CYS A 37 -39.51 6.33 7.98
CA CYS A 37 -38.12 5.98 7.69
C CYS A 37 -37.73 4.64 8.33
N ALA A 38 -38.29 4.30 9.49
CA ALA A 38 -38.10 2.99 10.11
C ALA A 38 -38.74 1.88 9.27
N LEU A 39 -39.94 2.11 8.75
CA LEU A 39 -40.60 1.18 7.83
C LEU A 39 -39.77 0.99 6.55
N MET A 40 -39.34 2.09 5.92
CA MET A 40 -38.51 2.02 4.71
C MET A 40 -37.17 1.31 4.95
N MET A 41 -36.56 1.47 6.13
CA MET A 41 -35.35 0.76 6.51
C MET A 41 -35.61 -0.75 6.66
N SER A 42 -36.73 -1.13 7.29
CA SER A 42 -37.10 -2.55 7.42
C SER A 42 -37.41 -3.22 6.07
N GLU A 43 -38.08 -2.51 5.16
CA GLU A 43 -38.36 -2.99 3.80
C GLU A 43 -37.05 -3.20 3.01
N ALA A 44 -36.12 -2.25 3.10
CA ALA A 44 -34.82 -2.37 2.45
C ALA A 44 -33.97 -3.52 3.02
N GLU A 45 -34.02 -3.76 4.34
CA GLU A 45 -33.38 -4.92 4.96
C GLU A 45 -34.00 -6.25 4.51
N GLU A 46 -35.33 -6.31 4.39
CA GLU A 46 -36.04 -7.49 3.88
C GLU A 46 -35.65 -7.79 2.43
N GLU A 47 -35.66 -6.78 1.56
CA GLU A 47 -35.21 -6.90 0.17
C GLU A 47 -33.77 -7.41 0.07
N ASN A 48 -32.87 -6.88 0.91
CA ASN A 48 -31.48 -7.30 0.94
C ASN A 48 -31.33 -8.75 1.41
N SER A 49 -32.08 -9.14 2.45
CA SER A 49 -32.10 -10.52 2.96
C SER A 49 -32.60 -11.51 1.91
N TYR A 50 -33.62 -11.13 1.14
CA TYR A 50 -34.15 -11.94 0.05
C TYR A 50 -33.15 -12.07 -1.10
N ALA A 51 -32.49 -10.97 -1.48
CA ALA A 51 -31.45 -10.99 -2.50
C ALA A 51 -30.27 -11.90 -2.10
N PHE A 52 -29.81 -11.80 -0.85
CA PHE A 52 -28.75 -12.67 -0.34
C PHE A 52 -29.18 -14.14 -0.25
N ALA A 53 -30.42 -14.45 0.14
CA ALA A 53 -30.93 -15.81 0.14
C ALA A 53 -30.97 -16.44 -1.26
N LEU A 54 -31.34 -15.65 -2.28
CA LEU A 54 -31.27 -16.10 -3.68
C LEU A 54 -29.83 -16.30 -4.14
N LEU A 55 -28.94 -15.36 -3.81
CA LEU A 55 -27.53 -15.44 -4.16
C LEU A 55 -26.84 -16.63 -3.49
N ASP A 56 -27.20 -16.98 -2.26
CA ASP A 56 -26.62 -18.12 -1.54
C ASP A 56 -26.76 -19.43 -2.35
N SER A 57 -27.95 -19.67 -2.91
CA SER A 57 -28.21 -20.83 -3.77
C SER A 57 -27.39 -20.84 -5.07
N GLY A 58 -26.98 -19.67 -5.56
CA GLY A 58 -26.20 -19.52 -6.80
C GLY A 58 -24.69 -19.39 -6.58
N LEU A 59 -24.24 -18.91 -5.42
CA LEU A 59 -22.84 -18.79 -5.02
C LEU A 59 -22.25 -20.12 -4.58
N ASP A 60 -23.09 -21.05 -4.12
CA ASP A 60 -22.68 -22.43 -3.83
C ASP A 60 -22.26 -23.19 -5.11
N VAL A 61 -22.71 -22.72 -6.28
CA VAL A 61 -22.13 -23.09 -7.58
C VAL A 61 -20.81 -22.36 -7.76
N LEU A 62 -19.78 -22.85 -7.06
CA LEU A 62 -18.35 -22.61 -7.28
C LEU A 62 -18.10 -21.41 -8.19
N VAL A 63 -17.96 -20.23 -7.57
CA VAL A 63 -17.42 -19.06 -8.25
C VAL A 63 -16.28 -19.54 -9.15
N PRO A 64 -16.30 -19.27 -10.47
CA PRO A 64 -15.31 -19.77 -11.42
C PRO A 64 -13.85 -19.43 -11.07
N THR A 65 -13.63 -18.60 -10.04
CA THR A 65 -12.35 -18.25 -9.45
C THR A 65 -11.57 -19.46 -8.97
N GLU A 66 -12.14 -20.48 -8.32
CA GLU A 66 -11.32 -21.61 -7.86
C GLU A 66 -10.85 -22.51 -9.02
N ARG A 67 -11.71 -22.70 -10.03
CA ARG A 67 -11.32 -23.38 -11.27
C ARG A 67 -10.28 -22.56 -12.06
N LEU A 68 -10.46 -21.25 -12.14
CA LEU A 68 -9.48 -20.35 -12.78
C LEU A 68 -8.16 -20.33 -12.01
N ARG A 69 -8.21 -20.27 -10.68
CA ARG A 69 -7.06 -20.21 -9.78
C ARG A 69 -6.24 -21.50 -9.87
N THR A 70 -6.91 -22.64 -9.87
CA THR A 70 -6.27 -23.94 -10.10
C THR A 70 -5.60 -23.98 -11.47
N ARG A 71 -6.26 -23.50 -12.53
CA ARG A 71 -5.66 -23.41 -13.89
C ARG A 71 -4.45 -22.48 -13.92
N LEU A 72 -4.53 -21.33 -13.26
CA LEU A 72 -3.46 -20.36 -13.19
C LEU A 72 -2.24 -20.93 -12.45
N PHE A 73 -2.44 -21.53 -11.27
CA PHE A 73 -1.34 -22.14 -10.52
C PHE A 73 -0.70 -23.31 -11.26
N THR A 74 -1.50 -24.13 -11.94
CA THR A 74 -0.98 -25.24 -12.77
C THR A 74 -0.12 -24.69 -13.92
N ALA A 75 -0.59 -23.65 -14.61
CA ALA A 75 0.17 -23.03 -15.69
C ALA A 75 1.49 -22.40 -15.21
N ILE A 76 1.51 -21.76 -14.04
CA ILE A 76 2.73 -21.19 -13.45
C ILE A 76 3.74 -22.29 -13.10
N ASP A 77 3.29 -23.37 -12.46
CA ASP A 77 4.15 -24.50 -12.07
C ASP A 77 4.76 -25.20 -13.30
N GLU A 78 4.00 -25.34 -14.39
CA GLU A 78 4.51 -25.90 -15.66
C GLU A 78 5.60 -25.01 -16.28
N ILE A 79 5.43 -23.69 -16.28
CA ILE A 79 6.42 -22.74 -16.80
C ILE A 79 7.69 -22.80 -15.93
N GLU A 80 7.56 -22.77 -14.62
CA GLU A 80 8.69 -22.80 -13.68
C GLU A 80 9.50 -24.10 -13.79
N LYS A 81 8.83 -25.25 -13.91
CA LYS A 81 9.50 -26.55 -14.13
C LYS A 81 10.28 -26.57 -15.44
N ARG A 82 9.73 -26.02 -16.52
CA ARG A 82 10.37 -25.99 -17.84
C ARG A 82 11.65 -25.14 -17.82
N GLU A 83 11.60 -23.99 -17.15
CA GLU A 83 12.76 -23.11 -16.99
C GLU A 83 13.83 -23.76 -16.10
N LYS A 84 13.46 -24.32 -14.94
CA LYS A 84 14.39 -25.00 -14.04
C LYS A 84 15.08 -26.18 -14.71
N ILE A 85 14.37 -27.03 -15.44
CA ILE A 85 14.95 -28.17 -16.17
C ILE A 85 15.94 -27.68 -17.24
N THR A 86 15.64 -26.57 -17.93
CA THR A 86 16.51 -26.00 -18.96
C THR A 86 17.77 -25.39 -18.35
N LEU A 87 17.66 -24.70 -17.21
CA LEU A 87 18.79 -24.12 -16.49
C LEU A 87 19.68 -25.22 -15.87
N TRP A 88 19.10 -26.26 -15.27
CA TRP A 88 19.87 -27.40 -14.74
C TRP A 88 20.58 -28.18 -15.85
N LYS A 89 19.98 -28.34 -17.02
CA LYS A 89 20.64 -28.94 -18.20
C LYS A 89 21.81 -28.09 -18.68
N ARG A 90 21.69 -26.76 -18.68
CA ARG A 90 22.80 -25.85 -19.03
C ARG A 90 23.91 -25.88 -17.99
N LEU A 91 23.57 -25.90 -16.70
CA LEU A 91 24.53 -25.95 -15.61
C LEU A 91 25.31 -27.27 -15.60
N SER A 92 24.61 -28.40 -15.74
CA SER A 92 25.23 -29.72 -15.82
C SER A 92 26.11 -29.87 -17.07
N ALA A 93 25.70 -29.31 -18.21
CA ALA A 93 26.55 -29.27 -19.40
C ALA A 93 27.86 -28.49 -19.14
N VAL A 94 27.79 -27.32 -18.50
CA VAL A 94 28.98 -26.54 -18.14
C VAL A 94 29.87 -27.29 -17.14
N VAL A 95 29.30 -27.90 -16.10
CA VAL A 95 30.06 -28.68 -15.11
C VAL A 95 30.73 -29.89 -15.75
N SER A 96 30.08 -30.56 -16.70
CA SER A 96 30.67 -31.72 -17.40
C SER A 96 31.86 -31.38 -18.30
N ILE A 97 32.04 -30.12 -18.70
CA ILE A 97 33.19 -29.65 -19.49
C ILE A 97 34.43 -29.48 -18.61
N PHE A 98 34.28 -29.43 -17.28
CA PHE A 98 35.39 -29.30 -16.33
C PHE A 98 35.47 -30.56 -15.43
N PRO A 99 36.00 -31.69 -15.95
CA PRO A 99 36.13 -32.93 -15.18
C PRO A 99 37.15 -32.86 -14.03
N GLU A 100 37.94 -31.78 -13.95
CA GLU A 100 39.01 -31.59 -12.96
C GLU A 100 38.57 -30.83 -11.70
N ILE A 101 37.28 -30.51 -11.53
CA ILE A 101 36.78 -29.88 -10.31
C ILE A 101 36.78 -30.92 -9.18
N ASN A 102 37.91 -31.08 -8.52
CA ASN A 102 38.02 -31.88 -7.31
C ASN A 102 37.41 -31.09 -6.15
N LEU A 103 36.15 -31.36 -5.81
CA LEU A 103 35.40 -30.72 -4.72
C LEU A 103 36.09 -30.84 -3.35
N GLY A 104 37.08 -31.73 -3.21
CA GLY A 104 37.89 -31.90 -2.00
C GLY A 104 39.15 -31.01 -1.94
N SER A 105 39.43 -30.19 -2.96
CA SER A 105 40.62 -29.34 -2.97
C SER A 105 40.41 -28.03 -2.19
N PRO A 106 41.36 -27.59 -1.36
CA PRO A 106 41.25 -26.33 -0.60
C PRO A 106 41.18 -25.09 -1.51
N ALA A 107 41.70 -25.19 -2.74
CA ALA A 107 41.63 -24.13 -3.74
C ALA A 107 40.18 -23.85 -4.20
N PHE A 108 39.35 -24.90 -4.32
CA PHE A 108 37.93 -24.72 -4.67
C PHE A 108 37.14 -24.06 -3.54
N ALA A 109 37.43 -24.41 -2.28
CA ALA A 109 36.81 -23.77 -1.13
C ALA A 109 37.12 -22.26 -1.07
N ALA A 110 38.38 -21.88 -1.33
CA ALA A 110 38.78 -20.48 -1.41
C ALA A 110 38.08 -19.73 -2.56
N PHE A 111 37.97 -20.35 -3.73
CA PHE A 111 37.25 -19.77 -4.87
C PHE A 111 35.74 -19.60 -4.57
N ALA A 112 35.08 -20.63 -4.03
CA ALA A 112 33.68 -20.58 -3.66
C ALA A 112 33.38 -19.50 -2.60
N ALA A 113 34.24 -19.39 -1.58
CA ALA A 113 34.13 -18.33 -0.57
C ALA A 113 34.26 -16.94 -1.19
N THR A 114 35.20 -16.76 -2.13
CA THR A 114 35.41 -15.49 -2.85
C THR A 114 34.20 -15.11 -3.69
N VAL A 115 33.65 -16.06 -4.46
CA VAL A 115 32.46 -15.84 -5.29
C VAL A 115 31.24 -15.51 -4.42
N MET A 116 31.05 -16.20 -3.29
CA MET A 116 29.98 -15.87 -2.35
C MET A 116 30.15 -14.48 -1.73
N PHE A 117 31.37 -14.09 -1.38
CA PHE A 117 31.64 -12.77 -0.80
C PHE A 117 31.40 -11.64 -1.80
N VAL A 118 31.89 -11.78 -3.04
CA VAL A 118 31.68 -10.80 -4.11
C VAL A 118 30.21 -10.73 -4.51
N GLY A 119 29.54 -11.88 -4.62
CA GLY A 119 28.11 -11.95 -4.95
C GLY A 119 27.23 -11.32 -3.88
N SER A 120 27.47 -11.64 -2.61
CA SER A 120 26.72 -11.05 -1.49
C SER A 120 26.97 -9.55 -1.36
N PHE A 121 28.20 -9.08 -1.59
CA PHE A 121 28.54 -7.66 -1.59
C PHE A 121 27.83 -6.89 -2.72
N ALA A 122 27.78 -7.45 -3.93
CA ALA A 122 27.07 -6.84 -5.06
C ALA A 122 25.55 -6.76 -4.81
N ILE A 123 24.97 -7.76 -4.15
CA ILE A 123 23.54 -7.75 -3.75
C ILE A 123 23.31 -6.71 -2.65
N ALA A 124 24.19 -6.64 -1.64
CA ALA A 124 24.10 -5.66 -0.56
C ALA A 124 24.18 -4.21 -1.09
N LEU A 125 25.05 -3.92 -2.06
CA LEU A 125 25.13 -2.60 -2.70
C LEU A 125 23.86 -2.22 -3.46
N LYS A 126 23.15 -3.19 -4.06
CA LYS A 126 21.85 -2.94 -4.73
C LYS A 126 20.70 -2.77 -3.75
N VAL A 127 20.68 -3.53 -2.66
CA VAL A 127 19.60 -3.50 -1.66
C VAL A 127 19.74 -2.31 -0.70
N PHE A 128 20.97 -1.86 -0.44
CA PHE A 128 21.27 -0.74 0.45
C PHE A 128 22.07 0.36 -0.28
N PRO A 129 21.46 1.15 -1.18
CA PRO A 129 22.14 2.23 -1.89
C PRO A 129 22.59 3.39 -0.97
N ARG A 130 22.23 3.38 0.32
CA ARG A 130 22.56 4.43 1.30
C ARG A 130 23.90 4.27 2.02
N LEU A 131 24.66 3.18 1.83
CA LEU A 131 25.91 2.94 2.58
C LEU A 131 27.16 3.54 1.93
N VAL A 132 27.05 4.13 0.74
CA VAL A 132 28.13 4.89 0.09
C VAL A 132 27.67 6.34 -0.07
N SER A 133 27.36 7.00 1.04
CA SER A 133 27.49 8.45 1.11
C SER A 133 28.99 8.73 1.24
N VAL A 134 29.63 9.11 0.14
CA VAL A 134 30.91 9.81 0.22
C VAL A 134 30.58 11.11 0.95
N ASP A 135 30.96 11.20 2.23
CA ASP A 135 30.87 12.45 2.97
C ASP A 135 31.72 13.47 2.21
N GLU A 136 31.02 14.37 1.53
CA GLU A 136 31.58 15.56 0.94
C GLU A 136 32.31 16.32 2.05
N VAL A 137 33.64 16.34 1.98
CA VAL A 137 34.49 17.07 2.91
C VAL A 137 34.04 18.53 2.84
N ALA A 138 33.31 18.96 3.87
CA ALA A 138 32.86 20.32 4.04
C ALA A 138 34.08 21.26 4.03
N VAL A 139 34.30 21.92 2.90
CA VAL A 139 35.20 23.08 2.80
C VAL A 139 34.61 24.17 3.70
N LYS A 140 35.23 24.35 4.85
CA LYS A 140 34.91 25.38 5.84
C LYS A 140 35.09 26.75 5.19
N GLN A 141 34.01 27.40 4.78
CA GLN A 141 34.04 28.82 4.41
C GLN A 141 34.40 29.65 5.66
N PRO A 142 35.38 30.57 5.58
CA PRO A 142 35.62 31.53 6.65
C PRO A 142 34.46 32.52 6.71
N ASN A 143 33.85 32.58 7.88
CA ASN A 143 32.79 33.49 8.25
C ASN A 143 33.37 34.90 8.47
N ASP A 144 33.32 35.74 7.45
CA ASP A 144 33.59 37.17 7.58
C ASP A 144 32.39 37.84 8.26
N ARG A 145 32.52 37.90 9.59
CA ARG A 145 31.85 38.80 10.52
C ARG A 145 31.77 40.21 9.93
N PHE A 146 30.57 40.61 9.49
CA PHE A 146 30.21 42.02 9.39
C PHE A 146 29.46 42.41 10.67
N GLU A 147 30.03 43.36 11.40
CA GLU A 147 29.46 43.95 12.61
C GLU A 147 28.09 44.61 12.34
N PRO A 148 27.09 44.47 13.23
CA PRO A 148 25.90 45.30 13.17
C PRO A 148 26.17 46.68 13.79
N ALA A 149 25.83 47.73 13.05
CA ALA A 149 25.82 49.12 13.53
C ALA A 149 24.72 49.34 14.59
N PRO A 150 24.89 50.29 15.52
CA PRO A 150 23.95 50.49 16.62
C PRO A 150 22.69 51.25 16.22
N ASP A 151 21.57 50.67 16.63
CA ASP A 151 20.30 51.21 17.12
C ASP A 151 19.93 52.68 16.82
N VAL A 152 18.82 52.87 16.10
CA VAL A 152 18.06 54.13 16.07
C VAL A 152 16.64 53.83 16.54
N GLN A 153 16.37 54.17 17.79
CA GLN A 153 15.03 54.32 18.34
C GLN A 153 14.22 55.36 17.54
N ARG A 154 12.98 55.05 17.15
CA ARG A 154 11.90 56.05 17.14
C ARG A 154 10.49 55.47 17.09
N VAL A 155 9.84 55.57 18.25
CA VAL A 155 8.51 56.17 18.48
C VAL A 155 7.26 55.42 17.98
N SER A 156 6.47 55.06 19.00
CA SER A 156 5.03 54.86 19.07
C SER A 156 4.18 55.49 17.97
N GLY A 157 3.21 54.72 17.52
CA GLY A 157 2.01 55.19 16.85
C GLY A 157 0.95 54.12 16.97
N ASP A 158 0.24 54.11 18.09
CA ASP A 158 -1.10 53.54 18.19
C ASP A 158 -1.97 54.19 17.11
N ASP A 159 -2.74 53.42 16.37
CA ASP A 159 -4.15 53.77 16.16
C ASP A 159 -4.97 52.56 15.68
N ASN A 160 -6.04 52.34 16.43
CA ASN A 160 -7.19 51.52 16.12
C ASN A 160 -8.05 52.20 15.03
N THR A 161 -9.21 51.60 14.75
CA THR A 161 -10.34 52.07 13.91
C THR A 161 -10.12 51.94 12.40
N GLU A 162 -11.06 51.46 11.58
CA GLU A 162 -12.51 51.45 11.75
C GLU A 162 -13.20 50.39 10.87
N ASN A 163 -14.34 49.93 11.37
CA ASN A 163 -15.42 49.27 10.64
C ASN A 163 -15.82 50.04 9.36
N GLY A 164 -16.28 49.31 8.34
CA GLY A 164 -17.04 49.89 7.23
C GLY A 164 -17.85 48.83 6.49
N ASN A 165 -19.15 48.81 6.75
CA ASN A 165 -20.19 48.20 5.92
C ASN A 165 -20.27 48.91 4.55
N ASP A 166 -20.58 48.16 3.50
CA ASP A 166 -21.80 48.33 2.66
C ASP A 166 -21.93 47.13 1.69
#